data_AF-A0AAN4YXY1-F1
#
_entry.id   AF-A0AAN4YXY1-F1
#
_cell.length_a   1.000
_cell.length_b   1.000
_cell.length_c   1.000
_cell.angle_alpha   90.00
_cell.angle_beta   90.00
_cell.angle_gamma   90.00
#
_symmetry.space_group_name_H-M   'P 1'
#
loop_
_entity.id
_entity.type
_entity.pdbx_description
1 polymer ?
#
loop_
_entity_poly.entity_id
_entity_poly.type
_entity_poly.pdbx_seq_one_letter_code
_entity_poly.pdbx_strand_id
1 'polypeptide(L)'
;MKTLELLSESGDTPEAPWAHVYFKALDGGKFYGGYGLYHRSPSHFVIKIPEALPSASAAPMLCAGITTYSLLRHYGCGPGKKIGIIGVGGLGLYAIMFTKPPEADKVIAISRKADKKGDPLGLVADACIATDKSPN
;
A
#
# COMPACT_ATOMS: atom_id res chain seq x y z
N MET A 1 20.91 -20.90 -21.56
CA MET A 1 21.08 -19.44 -21.43
C MET A 1 20.78 -18.84 -22.80
N LYS A 2 19.52 -18.47 -23.05
CA LYS A 2 19.07 -17.87 -24.30
C LYS A 2 18.48 -16.51 -23.95
N THR A 3 19.14 -15.49 -24.46
CA THR A 3 18.78 -14.07 -24.43
C THR A 3 17.33 -13.93 -24.93
N LEU A 4 16.43 -13.44 -24.09
CA LEU A 4 15.08 -13.08 -24.49
C LEU A 4 15.08 -11.58 -24.81
N GLU A 5 14.87 -11.30 -26.08
CA GLU A 5 14.80 -9.96 -26.66
C GLU A 5 13.70 -9.12 -26.01
N LEU A 6 14.03 -7.86 -25.76
CA LEU A 6 13.08 -6.79 -25.45
C LEU A 6 12.18 -6.56 -26.67
N LEU A 7 10.97 -7.10 -26.63
CA LEU A 7 9.88 -6.65 -27.50
C LEU A 7 9.17 -5.48 -26.82
N SER A 8 9.63 -4.28 -27.15
CA SER A 8 8.85 -3.06 -27.01
C SER A 8 7.77 -3.06 -28.08
N GLU A 9 6.54 -3.42 -27.72
CA GLU A 9 5.37 -3.08 -28.53
C GLU A 9 4.32 -2.42 -27.64
N SER A 10 4.29 -1.10 -27.75
CA SER A 10 3.21 -0.22 -27.33
C SER A 10 1.96 -0.54 -28.18
N GLY A 11 0.95 -1.15 -27.56
CA GLY A 11 -0.37 -1.31 -28.14
C GLY A 11 -1.38 -0.44 -27.39
N ASP A 12 -1.81 0.64 -28.05
CA ASP A 12 -2.88 1.55 -27.65
C ASP A 12 -4.21 0.82 -27.38
N THR A 13 -4.88 1.16 -26.27
CA THR A 13 -6.34 1.00 -26.13
C THR A 13 -6.95 2.36 -25.79
N PRO A 14 -7.89 2.91 -26.60
CA PRO A 14 -8.28 4.33 -26.50
C PRO A 14 -9.33 4.69 -25.43
N GLU A 15 -9.75 3.79 -24.53
CA GLU A 15 -10.97 4.03 -23.73
C GLU A 15 -10.81 3.69 -22.24
N ALA A 16 -9.99 4.48 -21.51
CA ALA A 16 -10.22 4.95 -20.13
C ALA A 16 -8.90 5.49 -19.52
N PRO A 17 -8.77 6.81 -19.24
CA PRO A 17 -7.47 7.41 -18.95
C PRO A 17 -6.90 7.20 -17.53
N TRP A 18 -7.54 6.44 -16.63
CA TRP A 18 -7.21 6.57 -15.19
C TRP A 18 -6.97 5.31 -14.37
N ALA A 19 -7.07 4.08 -14.91
CA ALA A 19 -6.52 2.88 -14.24
C ALA A 19 -6.60 1.61 -15.13
N HIS A 20 -5.55 1.33 -15.89
CA HIS A 20 -5.34 0.02 -16.51
C HIS A 20 -3.94 -0.51 -16.17
N VAL A 21 -3.76 -0.95 -14.92
CA VAL A 21 -2.66 -1.88 -14.61
C VAL A 21 -3.22 -3.30 -14.69
N TYR A 22 -3.64 -3.69 -15.88
CA TYR A 22 -3.73 -5.11 -16.19
C TYR A 22 -2.32 -5.54 -16.56
N PHE A 23 -1.61 -6.13 -15.61
CA PHE A 23 -0.50 -6.99 -15.98
C PHE A 23 -1.08 -7.96 -17.02
N LYS A 24 -0.49 -8.01 -18.23
CA LYS A 24 -0.81 -9.03 -19.24
C LYS A 24 0.09 -10.23 -18.97
N ALA A 25 -0.47 -11.45 -18.87
CA ALA A 25 0.37 -12.60 -18.57
C ALA A 25 1.38 -12.72 -19.72
N LEU A 26 2.61 -13.12 -19.43
CA LEU A 26 3.69 -13.15 -20.41
C LEU A 26 3.35 -14.03 -21.63
N ASP A 27 2.42 -14.97 -21.47
CA ASP A 27 1.88 -15.87 -22.49
C ASP A 27 0.53 -15.40 -23.09
N GLY A 28 0.05 -14.19 -22.77
CA GLY A 28 -1.27 -13.70 -23.16
C GLY A 28 -2.43 -14.36 -22.40
N GLY A 29 -2.15 -15.21 -21.42
CA GLY A 29 -3.14 -15.87 -20.58
C GLY A 29 -3.78 -14.95 -19.53
N LYS A 30 -4.74 -15.50 -18.78
CA LYS A 30 -5.36 -14.80 -17.64
C LYS A 30 -4.44 -14.83 -16.43
N PHE A 31 -4.42 -13.74 -15.66
CA PHE A 31 -3.84 -13.75 -14.32
C PHE A 31 -4.79 -14.41 -13.33
N TYR A 32 -4.23 -15.26 -12.48
CA TYR A 32 -4.92 -15.89 -11.36
C TYR A 32 -4.43 -15.26 -10.06
N GLY A 33 -5.32 -15.11 -9.07
CA GLY A 33 -5.00 -14.48 -7.79
C GLY A 33 -4.16 -15.35 -6.86
N GLY A 34 -4.02 -14.91 -5.61
CA GLY A 34 -3.25 -15.61 -4.57
C GLY A 34 -4.05 -16.61 -3.72
N TYR A 35 -5.38 -16.64 -3.81
CA TYR A 35 -6.21 -17.60 -3.07
C TYR A 35 -6.22 -18.98 -3.76
N GLY A 36 -5.09 -19.66 -3.70
CA GLY A 36 -4.86 -21.00 -4.24
C GLY A 36 -3.60 -21.61 -3.63
N LEU A 37 -3.33 -22.88 -3.95
CA LEU A 37 -2.14 -23.57 -3.45
C LEU A 37 -0.84 -23.07 -4.09
N TYR A 38 -0.92 -22.56 -5.32
CA TYR A 38 0.21 -22.08 -6.10
C TYR A 38 -0.17 -20.80 -6.86
N HIS A 39 0.81 -19.93 -7.05
CA HIS A 39 0.65 -18.68 -7.79
C HIS A 39 1.75 -18.52 -8.83
N ARG A 40 1.39 -18.03 -10.02
CA ARG A 40 2.32 -17.82 -11.15
C ARG A 40 2.51 -16.32 -11.35
N SER A 41 3.73 -15.84 -11.16
CA SER A 41 4.11 -14.44 -11.38
C SER A 41 5.39 -14.33 -12.20
N PRO A 42 5.59 -13.23 -12.94
CA PRO A 42 6.90 -12.89 -13.49
C PRO A 42 7.93 -12.74 -12.37
N SER A 43 9.13 -13.28 -12.56
CA SER A 43 10.20 -13.27 -11.54
C SER A 43 10.59 -11.86 -11.08
N HIS A 44 10.45 -10.86 -11.95
CA HIS A 44 10.70 -9.45 -11.65
C HIS A 44 9.85 -8.90 -10.49
N PHE A 45 8.64 -9.46 -10.26
CA PHE A 45 7.74 -9.04 -9.19
C PHE A 45 7.80 -9.94 -7.94
N VAL A 46 8.68 -10.95 -7.95
CA VAL A 46 8.85 -11.86 -6.82
C VAL A 46 9.98 -11.35 -5.94
N ILE A 47 9.66 -10.97 -4.71
CA ILE A 47 10.60 -10.41 -3.74
C ILE A 47 10.93 -11.47 -2.68
N LYS A 48 12.21 -11.58 -2.31
CA LYS A 48 12.64 -12.45 -1.23
C LYS A 48 12.18 -11.88 0.11
N ILE A 49 11.41 -12.66 0.88
CA ILE A 49 11.02 -12.29 2.24
C ILE A 49 12.20 -12.53 3.19
N PRO A 50 12.57 -11.57 4.05
CA PRO A 50 13.60 -11.76 5.06
C PRO A 50 13.24 -12.87 6.06
N GLU A 51 14.22 -13.67 6.49
CA GLU A 51 14.00 -14.80 7.41
C GLU A 51 13.48 -14.38 8.79
N ALA A 52 13.80 -13.16 9.22
CA ALA A 52 13.33 -12.57 10.47
C ALA A 52 11.84 -12.19 10.44
N LEU A 53 11.18 -12.20 9.27
CA LEU A 53 9.81 -11.73 9.12
C LEU A 53 8.85 -12.92 8.88
N PRO A 54 7.90 -13.17 9.79
CA PRO A 54 6.88 -14.20 9.59
C PRO A 54 6.06 -13.94 8.32
N SER A 55 5.76 -14.99 7.56
CA SER A 55 5.03 -14.87 6.28
C SER A 55 3.66 -14.19 6.44
N ALA A 56 2.97 -14.43 7.56
CA ALA A 56 1.68 -13.81 7.87
C ALA A 56 1.76 -12.28 8.01
N SER A 57 2.89 -11.76 8.51
CA SER A 57 3.14 -10.32 8.61
C SER A 57 3.64 -9.75 7.29
N ALA A 58 4.40 -10.52 6.51
CA ALA A 58 4.92 -10.10 5.21
C ALA A 58 3.82 -9.98 4.13
N ALA A 59 2.87 -10.91 4.10
CA ALA A 59 1.82 -10.96 3.08
C ALA A 59 1.04 -9.62 2.90
N PRO A 60 0.52 -8.97 3.95
CA PRO A 60 -0.18 -7.68 3.80
C PRO A 60 0.74 -6.51 3.39
N MET A 61 2.05 -6.61 3.62
CA MET A 61 3.00 -5.57 3.18
C MET A 61 3.16 -5.55 1.65
N LEU A 62 2.99 -6.68 0.97
CA LEU A 62 3.18 -6.81 -0.48
C LEU A 62 2.16 -6.03 -1.32
N CYS A 63 1.05 -5.59 -0.73
CA CYS A 63 0.05 -4.77 -1.41
C CYS A 63 -0.23 -3.48 -0.63
N ALA A 64 -0.80 -3.59 0.57
CA ALA A 64 -1.16 -2.41 1.36
C ALA A 64 0.08 -1.64 1.83
N GLY A 65 1.10 -2.35 2.32
CA GLY A 65 2.34 -1.74 2.78
C GLY A 65 3.06 -0.97 1.66
N ILE A 66 3.35 -1.62 0.53
CA ILE A 66 4.06 -0.97 -0.58
C ILE A 66 3.28 0.21 -1.17
N THR A 67 1.95 0.10 -1.27
CA THR A 67 1.10 1.20 -1.76
C THR A 67 1.29 2.44 -0.90
N THR A 68 1.22 2.27 0.43
CA THR A 68 1.36 3.38 1.36
C THR A 68 2.79 3.90 1.44
N TYR A 69 3.78 3.01 1.50
CA TYR A 69 5.19 3.39 1.52
C TYR A 69 5.59 4.17 0.27
N SER A 70 5.15 3.72 -0.90
CA SER A 70 5.40 4.38 -2.18
C SER A 70 4.90 5.82 -2.17
N LEU A 71 3.65 6.04 -1.74
CA LEU A 71 3.08 7.39 -1.64
C LEU A 71 3.90 8.28 -0.70
N LEU A 72 4.24 7.79 0.49
CA LEU A 72 5.01 8.56 1.47
C LEU A 72 6.38 8.96 0.93
N ARG A 73 7.06 8.06 0.22
CA ARG A 73 8.37 8.34 -0.39
C ARG A 73 8.26 9.30 -1.58
N HIS A 74 7.29 9.08 -2.47
CA HIS A 74 7.10 9.93 -3.66
C HIS A 74 6.79 11.39 -3.30
N TYR A 75 6.01 11.64 -2.25
CA TYR A 75 5.66 13.01 -1.82
C TYR A 75 6.58 13.56 -0.73
N GLY A 76 7.65 12.82 -0.40
CA GLY A 76 8.62 13.20 0.64
C GLY A 76 7.94 13.51 1.96
N CYS A 77 7.00 12.66 2.37
CA CYS A 77 6.38 12.69 3.68
C CYS A 77 7.46 12.31 4.71
N GLY A 78 8.01 13.34 5.36
CA GLY A 78 9.26 13.30 6.10
C GLY A 78 9.27 14.28 7.29
N PRO A 79 10.39 14.38 8.02
CA PRO A 79 10.58 15.37 9.09
C PRO A 79 10.24 16.78 8.62
N GLY A 80 9.61 17.60 9.45
CA GLY A 80 9.14 18.93 9.07
C GLY A 80 7.70 18.97 8.51
N LYS A 81 7.08 17.81 8.25
CA LYS A 81 5.74 17.73 7.64
C LYS A 81 4.68 17.17 8.58
N LYS A 82 3.47 17.72 8.43
CA LYS A 82 2.24 17.23 9.06
C LYS A 82 1.48 16.37 8.05
N ILE A 83 1.13 15.15 8.42
CA ILE A 83 0.54 14.16 7.52
C ILE A 83 -0.88 13.83 8.01
N GLY A 84 -1.86 13.97 7.12
CA GLY A 84 -3.24 13.56 7.34
C GLY A 84 -3.52 12.21 6.70
N ILE A 85 -4.04 11.26 7.48
CA ILE A 85 -4.37 9.91 7.02
C ILE A 85 -5.88 9.75 7.09
N ILE A 86 -6.52 9.71 5.92
CA ILE A 86 -7.98 9.57 5.80
C ILE A 86 -8.33 8.08 5.75
N GLY A 87 -8.97 7.59 6.81
CA GLY A 87 -9.41 6.20 6.95
C GLY A 87 -8.39 5.32 7.66
N VAL A 88 -8.64 5.04 8.94
CA VAL A 88 -7.86 4.08 9.75
C VAL A 88 -8.40 2.66 9.52
N GLY A 89 -8.02 2.06 8.40
CA GLY A 89 -8.22 0.65 8.06
C GLY A 89 -6.88 -0.02 7.74
N GLY A 90 -6.86 -1.09 6.93
CA GLY A 90 -5.62 -1.81 6.61
C GLY A 90 -4.49 -0.92 6.06
N LEU A 91 -4.76 -0.10 5.05
CA LEU A 91 -3.80 0.86 4.47
C LEU A 91 -3.41 1.97 5.45
N GLY A 92 -4.40 2.56 6.12
CA GLY A 92 -4.18 3.66 7.06
C GLY A 92 -3.32 3.25 8.26
N LEU A 93 -3.41 2.00 8.71
CA LEU A 93 -2.55 1.46 9.76
C LEU A 93 -1.08 1.42 9.30
N TYR A 94 -0.80 0.95 8.08
CA TYR A 94 0.56 1.01 7.52
C TYR A 94 1.05 2.44 7.37
N ALA A 95 0.17 3.38 6.99
CA ALA A 95 0.54 4.79 6.88
C ALA A 95 1.02 5.33 8.21
N ILE A 96 0.26 5.09 9.28
CA ILE A 96 0.63 5.51 10.64
C ILE A 96 1.94 4.85 11.06
N MET A 97 2.15 3.56 10.75
CA MET A 97 3.38 2.85 11.11
C MET A 97 4.62 3.40 10.41
N PHE A 98 4.53 3.79 9.13
CA PHE A 98 5.65 4.34 8.36
C PHE A 98 5.93 5.82 8.63
N THR A 99 4.98 6.56 9.19
CA THR A 99 5.12 7.99 9.50
C THR A 99 5.32 8.26 10.99
N LYS A 100 5.65 7.24 11.79
CA LYS A 100 6.00 7.45 13.22
C LYS A 100 7.24 8.37 13.30
N PRO A 101 7.54 8.96 14.47
CA PRO A 101 8.78 9.73 14.64
C PRO A 101 10.02 8.82 14.51
N PRO A 102 11.12 9.28 13.87
CA PRO A 102 11.43 10.64 13.44
C PRO A 102 10.88 11.07 12.06
N GLU A 103 10.13 10.22 11.36
CA GLU A 103 9.78 10.41 9.95
C GLU A 103 8.70 11.48 9.69
N ALA A 104 7.96 11.97 10.69
CA ALA A 104 7.03 13.09 10.51
C ALA A 104 6.86 13.89 11.82
N ASP A 105 6.57 15.19 11.69
CA ASP A 105 6.37 16.08 12.86
C ASP A 105 5.03 15.84 13.53
N LYS A 106 4.00 15.49 12.74
CA LYS A 106 2.66 15.23 13.25
C LYS A 106 1.87 14.34 12.31
N VAL A 107 1.26 13.30 12.86
CA VAL A 107 0.37 12.38 12.15
C VAL A 107 -1.06 12.55 12.67
N ILE A 108 -1.97 12.89 11.77
CA ILE A 108 -3.39 13.12 12.08
C ILE A 108 -4.22 12.01 11.43
N ALA A 109 -4.83 11.16 12.24
CA ALA A 109 -5.77 10.16 11.77
C ALA A 109 -7.16 10.78 11.60
N ILE A 110 -7.77 10.62 10.44
CA ILE A 110 -9.12 11.12 10.14
C ILE A 110 -10.02 9.91 9.91
N SER A 111 -11.06 9.76 10.74
CA SER A 111 -11.94 8.61 10.70
C SER A 111 -13.39 9.00 10.88
N ARG A 112 -14.30 8.14 10.40
CA ARG A 112 -15.73 8.40 10.48
C ARG A 112 -16.31 8.26 11.88
N LYS A 113 -15.87 7.26 12.65
CA LYS A 113 -16.39 6.99 13.99
C LYS A 113 -15.37 7.42 15.04
N ALA A 114 -15.84 8.13 16.07
CA ALA A 114 -15.02 8.46 17.23
C ALA A 114 -14.55 7.23 18.02
N ASP A 115 -15.24 6.09 17.92
CA ASP A 115 -14.89 4.83 18.63
C ASP A 115 -13.61 4.16 18.13
N LYS A 116 -13.09 4.57 16.97
CA LYS A 116 -11.75 4.13 16.54
C LYS A 116 -10.62 4.80 17.33
N LYS A 117 -10.95 5.58 18.37
CA LYS A 117 -10.02 5.99 19.43
C LYS A 117 -9.48 4.80 20.25
N GLY A 118 -10.02 3.58 20.07
CA GLY A 118 -9.45 2.38 20.67
C GLY A 118 -9.73 1.13 19.84
N ASP A 119 -8.71 0.65 19.14
CA ASP A 119 -8.57 -0.78 18.81
C ASP A 119 -7.14 -1.16 19.29
N PRO A 120 -6.92 -2.38 19.82
CA PRO A 120 -6.08 -2.74 20.98
C PRO A 120 -4.56 -2.65 20.78
N LEU A 121 -4.08 -1.85 19.84
CA LEU A 121 -2.67 -1.71 19.46
C LEU A 121 -2.04 -0.34 19.78
N GLY A 122 -2.74 0.57 20.48
CA GLY A 122 -2.12 1.82 20.96
C GLY A 122 -1.55 2.68 19.83
N LEU A 123 -2.39 3.00 18.83
CA LEU A 123 -1.94 3.63 17.60
C LEU A 123 -1.37 5.03 17.84
N VAL A 124 -0.12 5.17 17.41
CA VAL A 124 0.83 6.29 17.58
C VAL A 124 0.51 7.46 16.63
N ALA A 125 -0.76 7.79 16.44
CA ALA A 125 -1.14 9.02 15.75
C ALA A 125 -1.24 10.14 16.78
N ASP A 126 -0.59 11.28 16.53
CA ASP A 126 -0.55 12.42 17.45
C ASP A 126 -1.93 13.06 17.67
N ALA A 127 -2.84 12.91 16.70
CA ALA A 127 -4.22 13.38 16.82
C ALA A 127 -5.20 12.51 16.01
N CYS A 128 -6.46 12.49 16.45
CA CYS A 128 -7.55 11.82 15.74
C CYS A 128 -8.75 12.75 15.57
N ILE A 129 -9.24 12.89 14.34
CA ILE A 129 -10.43 13.65 13.96
C ILE A 129 -11.55 12.65 13.62
N ALA A 130 -12.67 12.78 14.32
CA ALA A 130 -13.88 11.99 14.09
C ALA A 130 -14.90 12.83 13.31
N THR A 131 -15.19 12.46 12.06
CA THR A 131 -16.06 13.28 11.19
C THR A 131 -17.55 13.16 11.52
N ASP A 132 -17.98 12.14 12.27
CA ASP A 132 -19.37 11.98 12.72
C ASP A 132 -19.78 12.95 13.84
N LYS A 133 -18.82 13.51 14.56
CA LYS A 133 -19.04 14.46 15.67
C LYS A 133 -18.81 15.92 15.28
N SER A 134 -18.61 16.21 13.99
CA SER A 134 -18.55 17.60 13.52
C SER A 134 -19.93 18.26 13.68
N PRO A 135 -20.04 19.35 14.46
CA PRO A 135 -21.27 20.11 14.52
C PRO A 135 -21.44 20.84 13.19
N ASN A 136 -22.39 20.38 12.38
CA ASN A 136 -23.05 21.25 11.41
C ASN A 136 -24.19 21.97 12.10
#